data_AF-A0A537UZB0-F1
#
_entry.id   AF-A0A537UZB0-F1
#
_cell.length_a   1.000
_cell.length_b   1.000
_cell.length_c   1.000
_cell.angle_alpha   90.00
_cell.angle_beta   90.00
_cell.angle_gamma   90.00
#
_symmetry.space_group_name_H-M   'P 1'
#
loop_
_entity.id
_entity.type
_entity.pdbx_description
1 polymer ?
#
loop_
_entity_poly.entity_id
_entity_poly.type
_entity_poly.pdbx_seq_one_letter_code
_entity_poly.pdbx_strand_id
1 'polypeptide(L)'
;MKSRRTVPSAPSEALIMALPNGRILGEVMPLLKRAGIEPEPAFTDPKSRKLRFSTSDPGLDLIRVRSFDVASFVAFGAAQIGVAGNDVLMEFDYSE
;
A
#
# COMPACT_ATOMS: atom_id res chain seq x y z
N MET A 1 16.88 7.02 -22.65
CA MET A 1 15.51 7.57 -22.64
C MET A 1 14.92 7.49 -21.24
N LYS A 2 15.07 8.53 -20.42
CA LYS A 2 14.39 8.71 -19.13
C LYS A 2 13.35 9.81 -19.33
N SER A 3 12.08 9.48 -19.23
CA SER A 3 11.01 10.48 -19.09
C SER A 3 10.07 10.00 -17.99
N ARG A 4 10.44 10.31 -16.75
CA ARG A 4 9.56 10.17 -15.59
C ARG A 4 8.82 11.50 -15.50
N ARG A 5 7.52 11.51 -15.80
CA ARG A 5 6.69 12.72 -15.65
C ARG A 5 6.76 13.17 -14.19
N THR A 6 7.21 14.39 -13.96
CA THR A 6 7.16 15.05 -12.65
C THR A 6 5.76 15.63 -12.46
N VAL A 7 4.99 15.05 -11.54
CA VAL A 7 3.74 15.64 -11.05
C VAL A 7 4.11 16.73 -10.02
N PRO A 8 3.46 17.91 -10.00
CA PRO A 8 3.83 18.99 -9.09
C PRO A 8 3.40 18.67 -7.65
N SER A 9 4.30 18.86 -6.68
CA SER A 9 4.05 18.64 -5.26
C SER A 9 3.51 19.90 -4.58
N ALA A 10 2.24 19.87 -4.16
CA ALA A 10 1.80 20.54 -2.92
C ALA A 10 2.59 19.93 -1.73
N PRO A 11 2.64 20.50 -0.50
CA PRO A 11 3.53 20.00 0.56
C PRO A 11 3.21 18.52 0.82
N SER A 12 4.05 17.63 0.29
CA SER A 12 3.57 16.33 -0.16
C SER A 12 3.61 15.34 0.99
N GLU A 13 2.50 15.19 1.69
CA GLU A 13 2.29 14.01 2.51
C GLU A 13 2.52 12.77 1.63
N ALA A 14 3.37 11.85 2.10
CA ALA A 14 3.67 10.62 1.38
C ALA A 14 2.37 9.87 1.08
N LEU A 15 2.24 9.35 -0.15
CA LEU A 15 1.14 8.48 -0.52
C LEU A 15 1.16 7.24 0.37
N ILE A 16 -0.02 6.78 0.79
CA ILE A 16 -0.17 5.60 1.62
C ILE A 16 -0.80 4.49 0.77
N MET A 17 -0.10 3.36 0.68
CA MET A 17 -0.60 2.13 0.06
C MET A 17 -1.00 1.09 1.11
N ALA A 18 -2.25 0.65 1.08
CA ALA A 18 -2.76 -0.43 1.93
C ALA A 18 -2.47 -1.81 1.34
N LEU A 19 -1.76 -2.64 2.09
CA LEU A 19 -1.42 -4.01 1.70
C LEU A 19 -1.90 -5.02 2.74
N PRO A 20 -2.63 -6.07 2.31
CA PRO A 20 -3.06 -7.13 3.20
C PRO A 20 -1.94 -8.16 3.41
N ASN A 21 -1.96 -8.81 4.56
CA ASN A 21 -1.03 -9.90 4.88
C ASN A 21 -1.29 -11.18 4.05
N GLY A 22 -0.38 -12.14 4.18
CA GLY A 22 -0.56 -13.49 3.63
C GLY A 22 -0.18 -13.59 2.16
N ARG A 23 -1.01 -14.30 1.37
CA ARG A 23 -0.70 -14.65 -0.02
C ARG A 23 -0.51 -13.43 -0.92
N ILE A 24 -1.40 -12.44 -0.82
CA ILE A 24 -1.34 -11.20 -1.63
C ILE A 24 -0.01 -10.47 -1.38
N LEU A 25 0.43 -10.36 -0.12
CA LEU A 25 1.72 -9.75 0.20
C LEU A 25 2.87 -10.45 -0.53
N GLY A 26 2.89 -11.79 -0.52
CA GLY A 26 3.91 -12.58 -1.21
C GLY A 26 3.93 -12.35 -2.74
N GLU A 27 2.78 -12.08 -3.34
CA GLU A 27 2.66 -11.78 -4.77
C GLU A 27 2.97 -10.31 -5.12
N VAL A 28 2.66 -9.37 -4.21
CA VAL A 28 2.91 -7.93 -4.41
C VAL A 28 4.38 -7.54 -4.20
N MET A 29 5.08 -8.17 -3.26
CA MET A 29 6.48 -7.83 -2.95
C MET A 29 7.42 -7.90 -4.18
N PRO A 30 7.36 -8.94 -5.04
CA PRO A 30 8.11 -8.96 -6.30
C PRO A 30 7.76 -7.82 -7.26
N LEU A 31 6.50 -7.37 -7.27
CA LEU A 31 6.05 -6.27 -8.12
C LEU A 31 6.59 -4.92 -7.63
N LEU A 32 6.54 -4.68 -6.31
CA LEU A 32 7.16 -3.50 -5.69
C LEU A 32 8.65 -3.44 -5.98
N LYS A 33 9.34 -4.58 -5.84
CA LYS A 33 10.77 -4.67 -6.16
C LYS A 33 11.06 -4.34 -7.63
N ARG A 34 10.24 -4.84 -8.57
CA ARG A 34 10.35 -4.49 -10.00
C ARG A 34 10.08 -3.01 -10.27
N ALA A 35 9.27 -2.35 -9.45
CA ALA A 35 9.04 -0.91 -9.49
C ALA A 35 10.14 -0.09 -8.80
N GLY A 36 11.15 -0.73 -8.19
CA GLY A 36 12.21 -0.06 -7.45
C GLY A 36 11.80 0.44 -6.06
N ILE A 37 10.71 -0.12 -5.51
CA ILE A 37 10.17 0.21 -4.18
C ILE A 37 10.55 -0.92 -3.24
N GLU A 38 11.35 -0.60 -2.22
CA GLU A 38 11.78 -1.53 -1.19
C GLU A 38 11.28 -1.05 0.18
N PRO A 39 10.41 -1.81 0.85
CA PRO A 39 9.96 -1.48 2.20
C PRO A 39 11.08 -1.66 3.24
N GLU A 40 11.00 -0.94 4.36
CA GLU A 40 11.87 -1.22 5.51
C GLU A 40 11.73 -2.68 5.99
N PRO A 41 12.79 -3.27 6.60
CA PRO A 41 12.79 -4.70 6.97
C PRO A 41 11.65 -5.12 7.91
N ALA A 42 11.16 -4.20 8.74
CA ALA A 42 10.07 -4.46 9.68
C ALA A 42 8.73 -4.77 9.00
N PHE A 43 8.56 -4.43 7.71
CA PHE A 43 7.32 -4.63 6.97
C PHE A 43 6.94 -6.11 6.84
N THR A 44 7.93 -6.95 6.53
CA THR A 44 7.77 -8.40 6.37
C THR A 44 8.02 -9.18 7.66
N ASP A 45 8.39 -8.51 8.75
CA ASP A 45 8.58 -9.16 10.05
C ASP A 45 7.22 -9.47 10.71
N PRO A 46 6.88 -10.75 10.96
CA PRO A 46 5.65 -11.13 11.63
C PRO A 46 5.61 -10.69 13.11
N LYS A 47 6.75 -10.38 13.73
CA LYS A 47 6.84 -9.89 15.11
C LYS A 47 6.68 -8.38 15.23
N SER A 48 6.85 -7.65 14.12
CA SER A 48 6.67 -6.21 14.10
C SER A 48 5.22 -5.85 14.40
N ARG A 49 5.01 -4.97 15.37
CA ARG A 49 3.70 -4.37 15.69
C ARG A 49 3.47 -3.03 14.98
N LYS A 50 4.42 -2.59 14.16
CA LYS A 50 4.29 -1.36 13.38
C LYS A 50 3.17 -1.58 12.34
N LEU A 51 2.40 -0.52 12.07
CA LEU A 51 1.32 -0.55 11.08
C LEU A 51 1.65 0.26 9.82
N ARG A 52 2.54 1.25 9.93
CA ARG A 52 3.01 2.11 8.83
C ARG A 52 4.51 1.95 8.63
N PHE A 53 4.93 1.80 7.39
CA PHE A 53 6.29 1.42 7.01
C PHE A 53 6.79 2.32 5.92
N SER A 54 8.01 2.83 6.10
CA SER A 54 8.69 3.62 5.08
C SER A 54 9.17 2.73 3.94
N THR A 55 9.33 3.31 2.75
CA THR A 55 9.95 2.65 1.61
C THR A 55 11.19 3.41 1.14
N SER A 56 11.90 2.83 0.17
CA SER A 56 12.99 3.49 -0.54
C SER A 56 12.56 4.75 -1.31
N ASP A 57 11.26 4.93 -1.57
CA ASP A 57 10.71 6.15 -2.16
C ASP A 57 10.11 7.03 -1.03
N PRO A 58 10.66 8.24 -0.77
CA PRO A 58 10.17 9.11 0.28
C PRO A 58 8.75 9.62 0.04
N GLY A 59 8.21 9.47 -1.18
CA GLY A 59 6.83 9.81 -1.52
C GLY A 59 5.83 8.68 -1.27
N LEU A 60 6.25 7.52 -0.76
CA LEU A 60 5.40 6.34 -0.57
C LEU A 60 5.67 5.65 0.76
N ASP A 61 4.61 5.54 1.56
CA ASP A 61 4.54 4.68 2.73
C ASP A 61 3.58 3.52 2.50
N LEU A 62 3.83 2.40 3.18
CA LEU A 62 2.97 1.24 3.19
C LEU A 62 2.28 1.11 4.53
N ILE A 63 1.02 0.71 4.52
CA ILE A 63 0.33 0.24 5.72
C ILE A 63 -0.05 -1.22 5.59
N ARG A 64 0.08 -1.95 6.70
CA ARG A 64 -0.24 -3.37 6.77
C ARG A 64 -1.58 -3.55 7.46
N VAL A 65 -2.57 -4.05 6.73
CA VAL A 65 -3.96 -4.15 7.21
C VAL A 65 -4.49 -5.58 7.05
N ARG A 66 -5.68 -5.87 7.59
CA ARG A 66 -6.40 -7.12 7.29
C ARG A 66 -7.01 -7.03 5.90
N SER A 67 -7.21 -8.17 5.24
CA SER A 67 -7.70 -8.23 3.86
C SER A 67 -8.99 -7.44 3.62
N PHE A 68 -9.97 -7.59 4.51
CA PHE A 68 -11.25 -6.89 4.40
C PHE A 68 -11.19 -5.40 4.76
N ASP A 69 -10.15 -4.96 5.47
CA ASP A 69 -9.99 -3.55 5.85
C ASP A 69 -9.39 -2.73 4.70
N VAL A 70 -8.77 -3.35 3.69
CA VAL A 70 -8.13 -2.62 2.57
C VAL A 70 -9.11 -1.69 1.87
N ALA A 71 -10.29 -2.19 1.50
CA ALA A 71 -11.29 -1.42 0.78
C ALA A 71 -11.79 -0.23 1.62
N SER A 72 -12.10 -0.44 2.90
CA SER A 72 -12.50 0.62 3.83
C SER A 72 -11.42 1.70 3.98
N PHE A 73 -10.15 1.31 4.11
CA PHE A 73 -9.06 2.27 4.26
C PHE A 73 -8.91 3.16 3.04
N VAL A 74 -9.09 2.60 1.84
CA VAL A 74 -9.08 3.37 0.59
C VAL A 74 -10.32 4.26 0.48
N ALA A 75 -11.51 3.70 0.74
CA ALA A 75 -12.78 4.42 0.61
C ALA A 75 -12.89 5.63 1.55
N PHE A 76 -12.41 5.52 2.79
CA PHE A 76 -12.42 6.61 3.77
C PHE A 76 -11.15 7.48 3.74
N GLY A 77 -10.25 7.28 2.78
CA GLY A 77 -9.06 8.12 2.58
C GLY A 77 -7.92 7.91 3.58
N ALA A 78 -7.97 6.85 4.41
CA ALA A 78 -6.85 6.45 5.28
C ALA A 78 -5.66 5.90 4.48
N ALA A 79 -5.91 5.41 3.26
CA ALA A 79 -4.90 5.10 2.25
C ALA A 79 -5.36 5.66 0.90
N GLN A 80 -4.43 6.09 0.05
CA GLN A 80 -4.76 6.61 -1.29
C GLN A 80 -4.91 5.47 -2.31
N ILE A 81 -4.23 4.35 -2.09
CA ILE A 81 -4.28 3.17 -2.96
C ILE A 81 -4.20 1.90 -2.12
N GLY A 82 -4.65 0.76 -2.65
CA GLY A 82 -4.54 -0.52 -1.97
C GLY A 82 -4.67 -1.72 -2.90
N VAL A 83 -4.23 -2.89 -2.44
CA VAL A 83 -4.41 -4.16 -3.16
C VAL A 83 -5.37 -5.04 -2.38
N ALA A 84 -6.53 -5.33 -2.94
CA ALA A 84 -7.55 -6.17 -2.32
C ALA A 84 -7.81 -7.42 -3.17
N GLY A 85 -8.31 -8.47 -2.52
CA GLY A 85 -8.88 -9.61 -3.22
C GLY A 85 -10.16 -9.22 -3.96
N ASN A 86 -10.44 -9.88 -5.08
CA ASN A 86 -11.66 -9.61 -5.85
C ASN A 86 -12.93 -9.92 -5.03
N ASP A 87 -12.90 -10.95 -4.22
CA ASP A 87 -13.92 -11.30 -3.23
C ASP A 87 -14.21 -10.13 -2.28
N VAL A 88 -13.16 -9.53 -1.69
CA VAL A 88 -13.31 -8.36 -0.81
C VAL A 88 -13.98 -7.21 -1.55
N LEU A 89 -13.59 -6.93 -2.80
CA LEU A 89 -14.20 -5.86 -3.58
C LEU A 89 -15.66 -6.14 -3.94
N MET A 90 -16.01 -7.40 -4.20
CA MET A 90 -17.39 -7.81 -4.50
C MET A 90 -18.30 -7.80 -3.27
N GLU A 91 -17.76 -8.05 -2.09
CA GLU A 91 -18.48 -8.00 -0.81
C GLU A 91 -18.53 -6.61 -0.20
N PHE A 92 -17.63 -5.70 -0.61
CA PHE A 92 -17.55 -4.35 -0.07
C PHE A 92 -18.73 -3.50 -0.56
N ASP A 93 -19.79 -3.46 0.25
CA ASP A 93 -20.95 -2.62 0.02
C ASP A 93 -20.68 -1.19 0.54
N TYR A 94 -20.05 -0.37 -0.32
CA TYR A 94 -19.87 1.05 -0.05
C TYR A 94 -21.08 1.81 -0.59
N SER A 95 -21.99 2.14 0.31
CA SER A 95 -23.02 3.14 0.06
C SER A 95 -22.36 4.51 0.18
N GLU A 96 -22.20 5.21 -0.95
CA GLU A 96 -21.94 6.66 -0.94
C GLU A 96 -23.02 7.42 -0.15
#